data_AF-A0AAE8Q5E8-F1
#
_entry.id   AF-A0AAE8Q5E8-F1
#
_cell.length_a   1.000
_cell.length_b   1.000
_cell.length_c   1.000
_cell.angle_alpha   90.00
_cell.angle_beta   90.00
_cell.angle_gamma   90.00
#
_symmetry.space_group_name_H-M   'P 1'
#
loop_
_entity.id
_entity.type
_entity.pdbx_description
1 polymer ?
#
loop_
_entity_poly.entity_id
_entity_poly.type
_entity_poly.pdbx_seq_one_letter_code
_entity_poly.pdbx_strand_id
1 'polypeptide(L)'
;MTANQNLMLYAKLAGFQLIVLANSLICDSAFSQGLHERLIDGLHAAIDRVRTIIDLERQRVAGDEFAAFQLDGEIEIFGRFTINLLDEIDIDYDTHEYRLDGGRWISAVAVDDTGAHVDYPELVALTDEELGSLAPLMRDIVRETGIAIHARRLIGAEPGPAASDPEHAGQPRLT
;
A
#
# COMPACT_ATOMS: atom_id res chain seq x y z
N MET A 1 2.72 -13.88 -19.35
CA MET A 1 1.43 -13.35 -19.88
C MET A 1 1.61 -13.03 -21.36
N THR A 2 0.54 -13.04 -22.15
CA THR A 2 0.57 -12.63 -23.56
C THR A 2 -0.06 -11.25 -23.74
N ALA A 3 0.26 -10.53 -24.82
CA ALA A 3 -0.30 -9.21 -25.09
C ALA A 3 -1.84 -9.14 -25.05
N ASN A 4 -2.53 -10.20 -25.48
CA ASN A 4 -4.00 -10.28 -25.36
C ASN A 4 -4.49 -10.36 -23.90
N GLN A 5 -3.72 -11.01 -23.02
CA GLN A 5 -4.03 -11.06 -21.58
C GLN A 5 -3.82 -9.69 -20.93
N ASN A 6 -2.79 -8.94 -21.33
CA ASN A 6 -2.50 -7.61 -20.80
C ASN A 6 -3.55 -6.58 -21.23
N LEU A 7 -3.99 -6.63 -22.49
CA LEU A 7 -5.09 -5.78 -22.95
C LEU A 7 -6.41 -6.09 -22.24
N MET A 8 -6.70 -7.37 -21.99
CA MET A 8 -7.88 -7.77 -21.22
C MET A 8 -7.79 -7.28 -19.76
N LEU A 9 -6.62 -7.42 -19.13
CA LEU A 9 -6.38 -6.92 -17.78
C LEU A 9 -6.56 -5.39 -17.71
N TYR A 10 -5.99 -4.66 -18.66
CA TYR A 10 -6.19 -3.21 -18.79
C TYR A 10 -7.67 -2.84 -18.86
N ALA A 11 -8.45 -3.53 -19.70
CA ALA A 11 -9.89 -3.28 -19.84
C ALA A 11 -10.65 -3.54 -18.53
N LYS A 12 -10.32 -4.62 -17.81
CA LYS A 12 -10.90 -4.91 -16.50
C LYS A 12 -10.59 -3.83 -15.48
N LEU A 13 -9.32 -3.41 -15.38
CA LEU A 13 -8.88 -2.38 -14.42
C LEU A 13 -9.58 -1.04 -14.70
N ALA A 14 -9.62 -0.60 -15.96
CA ALA A 14 -10.33 0.61 -16.34
C ALA A 14 -11.84 0.54 -16.04
N GLY A 15 -12.46 -0.64 -16.27
CA GLY A 15 -13.85 -0.87 -15.91
C GLY A 15 -14.10 -0.76 -14.40
N PHE A 16 -13.26 -1.40 -13.58
CA PHE A 16 -13.37 -1.29 -12.13
C PHE A 16 -13.13 0.12 -11.62
N GLN A 17 -12.18 0.85 -12.18
CA GLN A 17 -11.96 2.25 -11.84
C GLN A 17 -13.22 3.10 -12.03
N LEU A 18 -13.94 2.92 -13.14
CA LEU A 18 -15.20 3.62 -13.38
C LEU A 18 -16.28 3.22 -12.35
N ILE A 19 -16.35 1.94 -11.99
CA ILE A 19 -17.30 1.43 -10.99
C ILE A 19 -16.99 2.03 -9.62
N VAL A 20 -15.72 2.04 -9.20
CA VAL A 20 -15.29 2.61 -7.91
C VAL A 20 -15.54 4.11 -7.87
N LEU A 21 -15.25 4.83 -8.97
CA LEU A 21 -15.57 6.26 -9.08
C LEU A 21 -17.08 6.52 -8.98
N ALA A 22 -17.92 5.70 -9.62
CA ALA A 22 -19.37 5.82 -9.48
C ALA A 22 -19.82 5.50 -8.05
N ASN A 23 -19.18 4.55 -7.39
CA ASN A 23 -19.49 4.17 -6.00
C ASN A 23 -19.05 5.25 -5.00
N SER A 24 -17.96 5.97 -5.27
CA SER A 24 -17.48 7.05 -4.39
C SER A 24 -18.45 8.24 -4.35
N LEU A 25 -19.22 8.47 -5.42
CA LEU A 25 -20.20 9.57 -5.51
C LEU A 25 -21.39 9.41 -4.55
N ILE A 26 -21.65 8.20 -4.05
CA ILE A 26 -22.73 7.92 -3.09
C ILE A 26 -22.23 7.77 -1.65
N CYS A 27 -20.93 7.99 -1.40
CA CYS A 27 -20.37 7.92 -0.07
C CYS A 27 -20.86 9.08 0.81
N ASP A 28 -21.17 8.78 2.07
CA ASP A 28 -21.72 9.71 3.05
C ASP A 28 -20.72 10.09 4.16
N SER A 29 -19.53 9.47 4.16
CA SER A 29 -18.48 9.72 5.15
C SER A 29 -17.13 9.98 4.49
N ALA A 30 -16.37 10.90 5.09
CA ALA A 30 -14.99 11.19 4.69
C ALA A 30 -14.07 9.95 4.78
N PHE A 31 -14.33 9.06 5.75
CA PHE A 31 -13.60 7.81 5.87
C PHE A 31 -13.81 6.92 4.64
N SER A 32 -15.07 6.60 4.30
CA SER A 32 -15.38 5.79 3.12
C SER A 32 -14.88 6.45 1.83
N GLN A 33 -15.04 7.77 1.71
CA GLN A 33 -14.52 8.52 0.56
C GLN A 33 -12.99 8.37 0.42
N GLY A 34 -12.23 8.48 1.51
CA GLY A 34 -10.78 8.29 1.48
C GLY A 34 -10.35 6.88 1.04
N LEU A 35 -11.10 5.84 1.41
CA LEU A 35 -10.85 4.48 0.94
C LEU A 35 -11.07 4.33 -0.56
N HIS A 36 -12.11 4.98 -1.10
CA HIS A 36 -12.37 4.99 -2.53
C HIS A 36 -11.28 5.73 -3.30
N GLU A 37 -10.86 6.91 -2.82
CA GLU A 37 -9.80 7.69 -3.44
C GLU A 37 -8.50 6.87 -3.51
N ARG A 38 -8.11 6.21 -2.41
CA ARG A 38 -6.93 5.32 -2.40
C ARG A 38 -7.07 4.11 -3.32
N LEU A 39 -8.27 3.51 -3.41
CA LEU A 39 -8.51 2.43 -4.36
C LEU A 39 -8.40 2.92 -5.82
N ILE A 40 -8.92 4.11 -6.12
CA ILE A 40 -8.81 4.73 -7.44
C ILE A 40 -7.35 4.98 -7.81
N ASP A 41 -6.55 5.50 -6.87
CA ASP A 41 -5.11 5.74 -7.07
C ASP A 41 -4.34 4.43 -7.29
N GLY A 42 -4.65 3.39 -6.50
CA GLY A 42 -4.07 2.05 -6.70
C GLY A 42 -4.43 1.44 -8.05
N LEU A 43 -5.67 1.61 -8.51
CA LEU A 43 -6.11 1.17 -9.83
C LEU A 43 -5.43 1.97 -10.95
N HIS A 44 -5.25 3.29 -10.80
CA HIS A 44 -4.46 4.10 -11.73
C HIS A 44 -3.02 3.59 -11.85
N ALA A 45 -2.35 3.35 -10.72
CA ALA A 45 -0.99 2.83 -10.70
C ALA A 45 -0.89 1.45 -11.38
N ALA A 46 -1.86 0.56 -11.14
CA ALA A 46 -1.94 -0.73 -11.83
C ALA A 46 -2.11 -0.58 -13.34
N ILE A 47 -3.01 0.32 -13.78
CA ILE A 47 -3.24 0.60 -15.20
C ILE A 47 -1.96 1.09 -15.89
N ASP A 48 -1.23 2.00 -15.25
CA ASP A 48 0.01 2.54 -15.82
C ASP A 48 1.10 1.47 -15.94
N ARG A 49 1.23 0.59 -14.94
CA ARG A 49 2.14 -0.57 -15.03
C ARG A 49 1.76 -1.51 -16.18
N VAL A 50 0.48 -1.83 -16.34
CA VAL A 50 0.02 -2.68 -17.45
C VAL A 50 0.29 -2.01 -18.81
N ARG A 51 0.14 -0.69 -18.92
CA ARG A 51 0.52 0.04 -20.15
C ARG A 51 2.02 -0.09 -20.44
N THR A 52 2.87 0.07 -19.43
CA THR A 52 4.32 -0.14 -19.58
C THR A 52 4.64 -1.55 -20.08
N ILE A 53 3.99 -2.58 -19.53
CA ILE A 53 4.15 -3.97 -19.99
C ILE A 53 3.73 -4.11 -21.46
N ILE A 54 2.58 -3.56 -21.86
CA ILE A 54 2.11 -3.60 -23.25
C ILE A 54 3.08 -2.90 -24.21
N ASP A 55 3.64 -1.77 -23.79
CA ASP A 55 4.62 -1.03 -24.60
C ASP A 55 5.94 -1.81 -24.75
N LEU A 56 6.41 -2.45 -23.67
CA LEU A 56 7.59 -3.33 -23.70
C LEU A 56 7.36 -4.57 -24.57
N GLU A 57 6.18 -5.18 -24.54
CA GLU A 57 5.81 -6.27 -25.46
C GLU A 57 5.88 -5.82 -26.91
N ARG A 58 5.40 -4.60 -27.21
CA ARG A 58 5.47 -4.03 -28.56
C ARG A 58 6.92 -3.79 -29.00
N GLN A 59 7.76 -3.23 -28.12
CA GLN A 59 9.18 -2.99 -28.41
C GLN A 59 9.94 -4.30 -28.66
N ARG A 60 9.67 -5.33 -27.84
CA ARG A 60 10.22 -6.68 -28.04
C ARG A 60 9.87 -7.24 -29.42
N VAL A 61 8.62 -7.08 -29.86
CA VAL A 61 8.19 -7.50 -31.21
C VAL A 61 8.88 -6.68 -32.32
N ALA A 62 9.16 -5.40 -32.06
CA ALA A 62 9.90 -4.54 -32.98
C ALA A 62 11.41 -4.84 -33.04
N GLY A 63 11.91 -5.79 -32.24
CA GLY A 63 13.32 -6.22 -32.25
C GLY A 63 14.22 -5.47 -31.28
N ASP A 64 13.68 -4.78 -30.28
CA ASP A 64 14.47 -4.21 -29.18
C ASP A 64 14.99 -5.33 -28.26
N GLU A 65 16.32 -5.53 -28.26
CA GLU A 65 16.98 -6.56 -27.48
C GLU A 65 16.91 -6.33 -25.96
N PHE A 66 16.78 -5.08 -25.50
CA PHE A 66 16.66 -4.75 -24.07
C PHE A 66 15.23 -4.87 -23.56
N ALA A 67 14.24 -4.73 -24.45
CA ALA A 67 12.83 -4.80 -24.07
C ALA A 67 12.44 -6.16 -23.47
N ALA A 68 13.08 -7.26 -23.89
CA ALA A 68 12.81 -8.58 -23.30
C ALA A 68 13.21 -8.65 -21.82
N PHE A 69 14.38 -8.14 -21.47
CA PHE A 69 14.85 -8.11 -20.07
C PHE A 69 13.99 -7.19 -19.20
N GLN A 70 13.66 -5.99 -19.70
CA GLN A 70 12.79 -5.05 -19.00
C GLN A 70 11.38 -5.62 -18.80
N LEU A 71 10.83 -6.29 -19.82
CA LEU A 71 9.53 -6.92 -19.75
C LEU A 71 9.46 -7.99 -18.65
N ASP A 72 10.46 -8.86 -18.57
CA ASP A 72 10.50 -9.91 -17.55
C ASP A 72 10.57 -9.30 -16.14
N GLY A 73 11.37 -8.24 -15.95
CA GLY A 73 11.45 -7.50 -14.69
C GLY A 73 10.14 -6.80 -14.31
N GLU A 74 9.49 -6.11 -15.24
CA GLU A 74 8.20 -5.47 -14.97
C GLU A 74 7.09 -6.48 -14.68
N ILE A 75 7.07 -7.64 -15.35
CA ILE A 75 6.12 -8.72 -15.03
C ILE A 75 6.35 -9.25 -13.61
N GLU A 76 7.60 -9.44 -13.19
CA GLU A 76 7.92 -9.90 -11.84
C GLU A 76 7.47 -8.88 -10.78
N ILE A 77 7.80 -7.60 -10.98
CA ILE A 77 7.43 -6.51 -10.07
C ILE A 77 5.90 -6.38 -10.00
N PHE A 78 5.23 -6.39 -11.16
CA PHE A 78 3.77 -6.28 -11.22
C PHE A 78 3.08 -7.50 -10.59
N GLY A 79 3.67 -8.69 -10.68
CA GLY A 79 3.18 -9.89 -10.00
C GLY A 79 3.16 -9.80 -8.46
N ARG A 80 3.90 -8.84 -7.89
CA ARG A 80 3.93 -8.53 -6.45
C ARG A 80 3.15 -7.26 -6.10
N PHE A 81 2.51 -6.62 -7.07
CA PHE A 81 1.81 -5.36 -6.87
C PHE A 81 0.60 -5.55 -5.96
N THR A 82 0.49 -4.68 -4.95
CA THR A 82 -0.61 -4.64 -3.99
C THR A 82 -1.19 -3.24 -3.90
N ILE A 83 -2.49 -3.13 -3.68
CA ILE A 83 -3.16 -1.84 -3.39
C ILE A 83 -3.46 -1.76 -1.90
N ASN A 84 -2.85 -0.81 -1.20
CA ASN A 84 -3.08 -0.54 0.23
C ASN A 84 -4.08 0.61 0.40
N LEU A 85 -5.17 0.39 1.14
CA LEU A 85 -6.23 1.39 1.36
C LEU A 85 -6.08 2.16 2.67
N LEU A 86 -5.33 1.64 3.64
CA LEU A 86 -5.11 2.30 4.94
C LEU A 86 -3.64 2.46 5.23
N ASP A 87 -3.09 1.55 6.03
CA ASP A 87 -1.72 1.61 6.51
C ASP A 87 -0.93 0.49 5.83
N GLU A 88 0.25 0.84 5.36
CA GLU A 88 1.26 -0.09 4.85
C GLU A 88 2.37 -0.24 5.87
N ILE A 89 2.76 -1.47 6.18
CA ILE A 89 3.89 -1.76 7.07
C ILE A 89 5.00 -2.46 6.31
N ASP A 90 6.18 -1.86 6.34
CA ASP A 90 7.43 -2.52 5.96
C ASP A 90 8.14 -2.99 7.22
N ILE A 91 8.59 -4.24 7.24
CA ILE A 91 9.34 -4.81 8.37
C ILE A 91 10.69 -5.31 7.88
N ASP A 92 11.76 -4.83 8.52
CA ASP A 92 13.10 -5.39 8.44
C ASP A 92 13.32 -6.29 9.66
N TYR A 93 13.33 -7.59 9.42
CA TYR A 93 13.52 -8.60 10.47
C TYR A 93 14.99 -8.71 10.92
N ASP A 94 15.95 -8.28 10.10
CA ASP A 94 17.38 -8.37 10.43
C ASP A 94 17.80 -7.21 11.35
N THR A 95 17.22 -6.02 11.16
CA THR A 95 17.45 -4.86 12.04
C THR A 95 16.41 -4.71 13.14
N HIS A 96 15.35 -5.52 13.13
CA HIS A 96 14.19 -5.39 14.00
C HIS A 96 13.57 -3.99 13.93
N GLU A 97 13.42 -3.46 12.73
CA GLU A 97 12.81 -2.17 12.46
C GLU A 97 11.54 -2.32 11.62
N TYR A 98 10.63 -1.37 11.74
CA TYR A 98 9.48 -1.24 10.87
C TYR A 98 9.26 0.21 10.46
N ARG A 99 8.54 0.44 9.37
CA ARG A 99 8.03 1.78 9.02
C ARG A 99 6.61 1.68 8.50
N LEU A 100 5.87 2.76 8.69
CA LEU A 100 4.49 2.88 8.22
C LEU A 100 4.44 3.86 7.06
N ASP A 101 3.71 3.50 5.99
CA ASP A 101 3.44 4.35 4.84
C ASP A 101 4.69 5.03 4.23
N GLY A 102 5.79 4.27 4.14
CA GLY A 102 7.07 4.77 3.63
C GLY A 102 7.76 5.82 4.52
N GLY A 103 7.31 5.96 5.76
CA GLY A 103 7.86 6.87 6.77
C GLY A 103 9.24 6.47 7.29
N ARG A 104 9.60 7.03 8.44
CA ARG A 104 10.86 6.72 9.12
C ARG A 104 10.84 5.29 9.67
N TRP A 105 11.97 4.61 9.61
CA TRP A 105 12.22 3.37 10.35
C TRP A 105 12.17 3.59 11.87
N ILE A 106 11.44 2.72 12.55
CA ILE A 106 11.18 2.69 13.99
C ILE A 106 11.67 1.34 14.52
N SER A 107 12.41 1.35 15.63
CA SER A 107 12.83 0.12 16.32
C SER A 107 11.61 -0.63 16.87
N ALA A 108 11.46 -1.90 16.52
CA ALA A 108 10.51 -2.83 17.14
C ALA A 108 11.02 -3.37 18.50
N VAL A 109 12.26 -3.04 18.89
CA VAL A 109 12.80 -3.43 20.20
C VAL A 109 12.21 -2.53 21.28
N ALA A 110 11.45 -3.14 22.19
CA ALA A 110 10.97 -2.53 23.42
C ALA A 110 11.82 -3.00 24.61
N VAL A 111 12.00 -2.12 25.60
CA VAL A 111 12.76 -2.40 26.82
C VAL A 111 11.88 -2.11 28.03
N ASP A 112 11.68 -3.12 28.87
CA ASP A 112 10.93 -3.01 30.12
C ASP A 112 11.73 -3.58 31.30
N ASP A 113 11.07 -3.76 32.45
CA ASP A 113 11.67 -4.30 33.67
C ASP A 113 12.03 -5.80 33.57
N THR A 114 11.58 -6.49 32.52
CA THR A 114 11.89 -7.89 32.22
C THR A 114 13.04 -8.06 31.22
N GLY A 115 13.43 -6.98 30.52
CA GLY A 115 14.54 -6.95 29.57
C GLY A 115 14.16 -6.34 28.23
N ALA A 116 14.93 -6.67 27.19
CA ALA A 116 14.64 -6.26 25.82
C ALA A 116 13.83 -7.35 25.10
N HIS A 117 12.74 -6.97 24.46
CA HIS A 117 11.91 -7.85 23.63
C HIS A 117 11.58 -7.17 22.30
N VAL A 118 11.21 -7.96 21.30
CA VAL A 118 10.81 -7.45 19.98
C VAL A 118 9.30 -7.49 19.90
N ASP A 119 8.67 -6.34 19.70
CA ASP A 119 7.24 -6.16 19.56
C ASP A 119 6.94 -5.48 18.22
N TYR A 120 6.56 -6.28 17.23
CA TYR A 120 6.20 -5.75 15.92
C TYR A 120 4.76 -5.25 15.93
N PRO A 121 4.48 -4.14 15.23
CA PRO A 121 3.12 -3.64 15.13
C PRO A 121 2.24 -4.61 14.34
N GLU A 122 0.99 -4.76 14.76
CA GLU A 122 0.00 -5.59 14.08
C GLU A 122 -0.99 -4.73 13.28
N LEU A 123 -1.19 -5.11 12.01
CA LEU A 123 -2.22 -4.54 11.15
C LEU A 123 -3.49 -5.40 11.21
N VAL A 124 -4.60 -4.79 11.59
CA VAL A 124 -5.91 -5.44 11.65
C VAL A 124 -6.74 -5.07 10.44
N ALA A 125 -7.27 -6.10 9.76
CA ALA A 125 -8.14 -5.92 8.61
C ALA A 125 -9.45 -5.22 8.99
N LEU A 126 -9.90 -4.31 8.14
CA LEU A 126 -11.24 -3.75 8.25
C LEU A 126 -12.30 -4.82 8.00
N THR A 127 -13.40 -4.71 8.72
CA THR A 127 -14.57 -5.56 8.55
C THR A 127 -15.36 -5.18 7.29
N ASP A 128 -16.19 -6.10 6.79
CA ASP A 128 -17.12 -5.82 5.68
C ASP A 128 -18.09 -4.67 6.03
N GLU A 129 -18.44 -4.50 7.31
CA GLU A 129 -19.27 -3.39 7.79
C GLU A 129 -18.54 -2.04 7.67
N GLU A 130 -17.27 -1.97 8.08
CA GLU A 130 -16.44 -0.76 7.94
C GLU A 130 -16.15 -0.41 6.48
N LEU A 131 -16.06 -1.41 5.59
CA LEU A 131 -15.83 -1.24 4.16
C LEU A 131 -17.11 -0.89 3.38
N GLY A 132 -18.28 -1.27 3.88
CA GLY A 132 -19.56 -1.04 3.23
C GLY A 132 -19.59 -1.59 1.79
N SER A 133 -19.92 -0.71 0.82
CA SER A 133 -20.00 -1.10 -0.60
C SER A 133 -18.65 -1.45 -1.24
N LEU A 134 -17.52 -1.07 -0.63
CA LEU A 134 -16.20 -1.45 -1.14
C LEU A 134 -15.89 -2.93 -0.95
N ALA A 135 -16.39 -3.57 0.11
CA ALA A 135 -16.08 -4.97 0.40
C ALA A 135 -16.36 -5.92 -0.79
N PRO A 136 -17.56 -5.92 -1.40
CA PRO A 136 -17.81 -6.73 -2.60
C PRO A 136 -16.98 -6.28 -3.81
N LEU A 137 -16.79 -4.97 -4.02
CA LEU A 137 -15.99 -4.46 -5.15
C LEU A 137 -14.53 -4.91 -5.06
N MET A 138 -13.92 -4.85 -3.88
CA MET A 138 -12.56 -5.33 -3.63
C MET A 138 -12.43 -6.81 -3.97
N ARG A 139 -13.38 -7.64 -3.52
CA ARG A 139 -13.38 -9.08 -3.84
C ARG A 139 -13.49 -9.34 -5.35
N ASP A 140 -14.33 -8.57 -6.04
CA ASP A 140 -14.47 -8.67 -7.49
C ASP A 140 -13.18 -8.26 -8.22
N ILE A 141 -12.53 -7.18 -7.80
CA ILE A 141 -11.24 -6.75 -8.36
C ILE A 141 -10.19 -7.85 -8.17
N VAL A 142 -10.00 -8.35 -6.94
CA VAL A 142 -9.02 -9.40 -6.65
C VAL A 142 -9.29 -10.64 -7.49
N ARG A 143 -10.55 -11.09 -7.57
CA ARG A 143 -10.93 -12.27 -8.36
C ARG A 143 -10.66 -12.10 -9.85
N GLU A 144 -10.98 -10.94 -10.40
CA GLU A 144 -10.92 -10.71 -11.84
C GLU A 144 -9.54 -10.29 -12.36
N THR A 145 -8.71 -9.72 -11.49
CA THR A 145 -7.40 -9.14 -11.85
C THR A 145 -6.21 -9.85 -11.22
N GLY A 146 -6.41 -10.56 -10.10
CA GLY A 146 -5.34 -11.16 -9.31
C GLY A 146 -4.57 -10.16 -8.44
N ILE A 147 -4.85 -8.86 -8.52
CA ILE A 147 -4.18 -7.84 -7.71
C ILE A 147 -4.70 -7.91 -6.28
N ALA A 148 -3.81 -8.12 -5.32
CA ALA A 148 -4.17 -8.11 -3.91
C ALA A 148 -4.49 -6.69 -3.43
N ILE A 149 -5.56 -6.57 -2.64
CA ILE A 149 -5.98 -5.32 -2.01
C ILE A 149 -5.97 -5.53 -0.50
N HIS A 150 -5.38 -4.58 0.23
CA HIS A 150 -5.28 -4.61 1.68
C HIS A 150 -5.93 -3.37 2.29
N ALA A 151 -6.94 -3.59 3.11
CA ALA A 151 -7.56 -2.56 3.94
C ALA A 151 -7.31 -2.93 5.40
N ARG A 152 -6.18 -2.50 5.93
CA ARG A 152 -5.76 -2.83 7.30
C ARG A 152 -5.31 -1.57 8.02
N ARG A 153 -5.71 -1.44 9.27
CA ARG A 153 -5.27 -0.36 10.16
C ARG A 153 -4.31 -0.89 11.19
N LEU A 154 -3.35 -0.06 11.57
CA LEU A 154 -2.52 -0.32 12.72
C LEU A 154 -3.33 -0.18 14.01
N ILE A 155 -3.13 -1.11 14.95
CA ILE A 155 -3.62 -0.97 16.31
C ILE A 155 -2.43 -0.76 17.24
N GLY A 156 -2.51 0.25 18.11
CA GLY A 156 -1.63 0.34 19.29
C GLY A 156 -0.35 1.17 19.17
N ALA A 157 -0.07 1.86 18.07
CA ALA A 157 0.99 2.89 18.08
C ALA A 157 0.42 4.23 18.54
N GLU A 158 0.21 4.41 19.84
CA GLU A 158 0.32 5.79 20.34
C GLU A 158 1.75 6.25 20.07
N PRO A 159 1.97 7.40 19.42
CA PRO A 159 3.28 8.00 19.45
C PRO A 159 3.61 8.22 20.92
N GLY A 160 4.55 7.45 21.45
CA GLY A 160 5.05 7.64 22.81
C GLY A 160 5.33 9.13 23.01
N PRO A 161 4.98 9.71 24.17
CA PRO A 161 5.03 11.15 24.38
C PRO A 161 6.40 11.64 23.92
N ALA A 162 6.39 12.60 22.98
CA ALA A 162 7.59 13.22 22.47
C ALA A 162 8.53 13.46 23.66
N ALA A 163 9.70 12.82 23.62
CA ALA A 163 10.71 12.99 24.66
C ALA A 163 10.85 14.48 24.90
N SER A 164 10.45 14.92 26.10
CA SER A 164 10.50 16.32 26.48
C SER A 164 11.96 16.72 26.37
N ASP A 165 12.26 17.71 25.54
CA ASP A 165 13.60 18.28 25.39
C ASP A 165 14.23 18.47 26.79
N PRO A 166 15.36 17.82 27.12
CA PRO A 166 16.07 18.08 28.35
C PRO A 166 17.01 19.26 28.12
N GLU A 167 16.48 20.41 27.74
CA GLU A 167 17.23 21.67 27.70
C GLU A 167 16.39 22.78 28.30
N HIS A 168 16.39 22.86 29.64
CA HIS A 168 16.47 24.10 30.42
C HIS A 168 16.28 23.81 31.91
N ALA A 169 17.25 23.09 32.50
CA ALA A 169 17.45 23.10 33.94
C ALA A 169 18.92 23.45 34.23
N GLY A 170 19.17 24.71 34.57
CA GLY A 170 20.40 25.10 35.25
C GLY A 170 21.06 26.39 34.76
N GLN A 171 20.60 27.53 35.28
CA GLN A 171 21.52 28.57 35.75
C GLN A 171 20.98 29.22 37.04
N PRO A 172 21.68 29.12 38.18
CA PRO A 172 21.36 29.93 39.35
C PRO A 172 21.96 31.33 39.16
N ARG A 173 21.13 32.38 39.21
CA ARG A 173 21.62 33.75 39.36
C ARG A 173 21.98 34.00 40.82
N LEU A 174 23.28 34.06 41.07
CA LEU A 174 23.87 34.80 42.18
C LEU A 174 23.61 36.29 41.94
N THR A 175 22.83 36.91 42.83
CA THR A 175 23.09 38.20 43.52
C THR A 175 21.90 38.51 44.42
#